data_AF-A0A4Y4XKZ7-F1
#
_entry.id   AF-A0A4Y4XKZ7-F1
#
_cell.length_a   1.000
_cell.length_b   1.000
_cell.length_c   1.000
_cell.angle_alpha   90.00
_cell.angle_beta   90.00
_cell.angle_gamma   90.00
#
_symmetry.space_group_name_H-M   'P 1'
#
loop_
_entity.id
_entity.type
_entity.pdbx_description
1 polymer ?
#
loop_
_entity_poly.entity_id
_entity_poly.type
_entity_poly.pdbx_seq_one_letter_code
_entity_poly.pdbx_strand_id
1 'polypeptide(L)'
;LKFGHHGSNHPVKNLKTNAVEITAQNHNYCVPEEIEEIAVITHRNLFDNTIEGVRYKNAPIISVQHHPESSPGPKESHYIFKEFVELLEGF
;
A
#
# COMPACT_ATOMS: atom_id res chain seq x y z
N LEU A 1 3.26 -6.20 -14.24
CA LEU A 1 2.80 -4.95 -14.87
C LEU A 1 3.38 -4.85 -16.28
N LYS A 2 2.76 -4.09 -17.20
CA LYS A 2 3.29 -3.92 -18.57
C LYS A 2 4.52 -3.01 -18.62
N PHE A 3 4.55 -1.94 -17.81
CA PHE A 3 5.63 -0.94 -17.77
C PHE A 3 6.00 -0.46 -16.35
N GLY A 4 5.39 -1.06 -15.31
CA GLY A 4 5.64 -0.70 -13.92
C GLY A 4 5.06 0.66 -13.49
N HIS A 5 5.27 1.01 -12.24
CA HIS A 5 4.90 2.30 -11.64
C HIS A 5 6.15 3.02 -11.18
N HIS A 6 6.41 4.19 -11.77
CA HIS A 6 7.61 4.98 -11.55
C HIS A 6 7.23 6.47 -11.51
N GLY A 7 6.95 6.99 -10.33
CA GLY A 7 6.47 8.37 -10.19
C GLY A 7 6.05 8.74 -8.79
N SER A 8 5.74 10.03 -8.59
CA SER A 8 5.34 10.59 -7.29
C SER A 8 3.94 11.22 -7.32
N ASN A 9 3.10 10.79 -8.25
CA ASN A 9 1.75 11.29 -8.47
C ASN A 9 0.70 10.16 -8.55
N HIS A 10 1.02 8.97 -8.03
CA HIS A 10 0.15 7.80 -8.13
C HIS A 10 -0.96 7.86 -7.08
N PRO A 11 -2.25 7.96 -7.49
CA PRO A 11 -3.36 8.00 -6.55
C PRO A 11 -3.69 6.60 -6.04
N VAL A 12 -3.59 6.40 -4.73
CA VAL A 12 -3.87 5.15 -4.05
C VAL A 12 -5.06 5.35 -3.11
N LYS A 13 -6.07 4.49 -3.23
CA LYS A 13 -7.24 4.50 -2.36
C LYS A 13 -7.05 3.53 -1.20
N ASN A 14 -7.13 4.02 0.03
CA ASN A 14 -7.30 3.20 1.22
C ASN A 14 -8.75 2.68 1.27
N LEU A 15 -8.92 1.37 1.13
CA LEU A 15 -10.24 0.73 1.05
C LEU A 15 -10.99 0.74 2.38
N LYS A 16 -10.28 0.83 3.52
CA LYS A 16 -10.88 0.88 4.85
C LYS A 16 -11.48 2.25 5.15
N THR A 17 -10.79 3.33 4.78
CA THR A 17 -11.20 4.71 5.11
C THR A 17 -11.86 5.44 3.94
N ASN A 18 -11.75 4.90 2.72
CA ASN A 18 -12.06 5.59 1.46
C ASN A 18 -11.21 6.84 1.16
N ALA A 19 -10.19 7.13 1.96
CA ALA A 19 -9.25 8.20 1.67
C ALA A 19 -8.44 7.88 0.40
N VAL A 20 -8.08 8.93 -0.34
CA VAL A 20 -7.16 8.85 -1.48
C VAL A 20 -5.88 9.56 -1.09
N GLU A 21 -4.75 8.92 -1.37
CA GLU A 21 -3.41 9.40 -1.07
C GLU A 21 -2.62 9.49 -2.37
N ILE A 22 -1.87 10.57 -2.55
CA ILE A 22 -0.85 10.64 -3.60
C ILE A 22 0.42 9.98 -3.04
N THR A 23 0.98 9.04 -3.80
CA THR A 23 2.10 8.19 -3.35
C THR A 23 3.29 8.24 -4.30
N ALA A 24 4.47 7.93 -3.75
CA ALA A 24 5.68 7.63 -4.50
C ALA A 24 5.76 6.13 -4.82
N GLN A 25 6.03 5.77 -6.07
CA GLN A 25 6.07 4.39 -6.54
C GLN A 25 7.28 4.15 -7.43
N ASN A 26 7.92 3.00 -7.23
CA ASN A 26 9.05 2.52 -8.04
C ASN A 26 9.07 0.98 -8.04
N HIS A 27 8.18 0.35 -8.80
CA HIS A 27 8.10 -1.12 -8.89
C HIS A 27 7.62 -1.62 -10.25
N ASN A 28 8.08 -2.82 -10.63
CA ASN A 28 7.76 -3.47 -11.92
C ASN A 28 6.81 -4.67 -11.79
N TYR A 29 6.64 -5.18 -10.57
CA TYR A 29 5.80 -6.32 -10.26
C TYR A 29 4.67 -5.88 -9.32
N CYS A 30 3.60 -6.65 -9.31
CA CYS A 30 2.45 -6.43 -8.44
C CYS A 30 2.04 -7.77 -7.82
N VAL A 31 1.52 -7.71 -6.60
CA VAL A 31 0.91 -8.86 -5.93
C VAL A 31 -0.38 -9.24 -6.69
N PRO A 32 -0.63 -10.54 -6.93
CA PRO A 32 -1.82 -10.96 -7.66
C PRO A 32 -3.03 -11.11 -6.70
N GLU A 33 -4.24 -11.10 -7.24
CA GLU A 33 -5.51 -11.05 -6.46
C GLU A 33 -5.70 -12.26 -5.54
N GLU A 34 -5.10 -13.40 -5.87
CA GLU A 34 -5.17 -14.64 -5.08
C GLU A 34 -4.63 -14.46 -3.65
N ILE A 35 -3.89 -13.38 -3.38
CA ILE A 35 -3.49 -13.01 -2.01
C ILE A 35 -4.69 -12.85 -1.06
N GLU A 36 -5.89 -12.58 -1.59
CA GLU A 36 -7.13 -12.49 -0.81
C GLU A 36 -7.45 -13.78 -0.04
N GLU A 37 -6.87 -14.93 -0.40
CA GLU A 37 -7.01 -16.17 0.36
C GLU A 37 -6.44 -16.02 1.78
N ILE A 38 -5.31 -15.33 1.93
CA ILE A 38 -4.54 -15.24 3.19
C ILE A 38 -4.47 -13.82 3.79
N ALA A 39 -4.82 -12.79 3.02
CA ALA A 39 -4.78 -11.39 3.44
C ALA A 39 -6.04 -10.63 3.01
N VAL A 40 -6.25 -9.45 3.61
CA VAL A 40 -7.26 -8.46 3.20
C VAL A 40 -6.55 -7.37 2.42
N ILE A 41 -7.03 -7.05 1.22
CA ILE A 41 -6.51 -5.92 0.44
C ILE A 41 -6.89 -4.62 1.15
N THR A 42 -5.89 -3.77 1.43
CA THR A 42 -6.09 -2.51 2.15
C THR A 42 -6.01 -1.30 1.23
N HIS A 43 -5.25 -1.38 0.15
CA HIS A 43 -5.02 -0.27 -0.77
C HIS A 43 -5.08 -0.71 -2.23
N ARG A 44 -5.64 0.14 -3.09
CA ARG A 44 -5.64 -0.06 -4.55
C ARG A 44 -5.20 1.18 -5.30
N ASN A 45 -4.43 0.97 -6.36
CA ASN A 45 -4.04 2.02 -7.29
C ASN A 45 -5.26 2.45 -8.12
N LEU A 46 -5.53 3.75 -8.21
CA LEU A 46 -6.68 4.25 -8.97
C LEU A 46 -6.39 4.42 -10.48
N PHE A 47 -5.14 4.31 -10.93
CA PHE A 47 -4.83 4.30 -12.35
C PHE A 47 -5.16 2.97 -13.02
N ASP A 48 -4.93 1.84 -12.35
CA ASP A 48 -5.05 0.52 -12.98
C ASP A 48 -5.66 -0.58 -12.09
N ASN A 49 -6.15 -0.22 -10.90
CA ASN A 49 -6.80 -1.11 -9.94
C ASN A 49 -5.89 -2.18 -9.32
N THR A 50 -4.57 -2.10 -9.51
CA THR A 50 -3.61 -3.03 -8.90
C THR A 50 -3.51 -2.86 -7.39
N ILE A 51 -3.05 -3.91 -6.71
CA ILE A 51 -2.95 -3.97 -5.25
C ILE A 51 -1.77 -3.10 -4.78
N GLU A 52 -2.04 -2.22 -3.81
CA GLU A 52 -1.05 -1.29 -3.25
C GLU A 52 -0.75 -1.53 -1.77
N GLY A 53 -1.48 -2.46 -1.14
CA GLY A 53 -1.26 -2.86 0.24
C GLY A 53 -2.20 -3.94 0.70
N VAL A 54 -1.74 -4.73 1.67
CA VAL A 54 -2.48 -5.84 2.26
C VAL A 54 -2.24 -5.92 3.77
N ARG A 55 -3.17 -6.58 4.47
CA ARG A 55 -3.04 -6.98 5.87
C ARG A 55 -3.36 -8.46 6.01
N TYR A 56 -2.46 -9.25 6.58
CA TYR A 56 -2.66 -10.71 6.72
C TYR A 56 -3.78 -11.01 7.72
N LYS A 57 -4.59 -12.05 7.44
CA LYS A 57 -5.79 -12.38 8.25
C LYS A 57 -5.44 -12.91 9.64
N ASN A 58 -4.37 -13.69 9.74
CA ASN A 58 -4.06 -14.49 10.93
C ASN A 58 -2.72 -14.09 11.60
N ALA A 59 -2.19 -12.92 11.25
CA ALA A 59 -0.91 -12.44 11.74
C ALA A 59 -0.88 -10.90 11.72
N PRO A 60 -0.09 -10.24 12.59
CA PRO A 60 0.03 -8.77 12.66
C PRO A 60 0.90 -8.19 11.55
N ILE A 61 0.67 -8.64 10.32
CA ILE A 61 1.55 -8.35 9.21
C ILE A 61 0.80 -7.44 8.26
N ILE A 62 1.41 -6.30 7.96
CA ILE A 62 0.98 -5.37 6.92
C ILE A 62 2.10 -5.24 5.89
N SER A 63 1.73 -4.98 4.65
CA SER A 63 2.67 -4.52 3.62
C SER A 63 2.00 -3.52 2.70
N VAL A 64 2.82 -2.66 2.11
CA VAL A 64 2.43 -1.72 1.05
C VAL A 64 3.40 -1.83 -0.12
N GLN A 65 2.90 -1.54 -1.32
CA GLN A 65 3.66 -1.65 -2.56
C GLN A 65 4.34 -0.32 -2.94
N HIS A 66 3.73 0.80 -2.56
CA HIS A 66 4.29 2.14 -2.68
C HIS A 66 5.31 2.46 -1.58
N HIS A 67 6.00 3.58 -1.70
CA HIS A 67 7.05 4.04 -0.78
C HIS A 67 6.49 5.03 0.26
N PRO A 68 6.13 4.60 1.48
CA PRO A 68 5.62 5.49 2.52
C PRO A 68 6.67 6.44 3.08
N GLU A 69 7.96 6.11 2.99
CA GLU A 69 9.08 7.01 3.31
C GLU A 69 9.25 8.13 2.29
N SER A 70 8.73 7.92 1.08
CA SER A 70 8.86 8.82 -0.07
C SER A 70 10.34 9.12 -0.39
N SER A 71 10.68 10.40 -0.61
CA SER A 71 12.03 10.90 -0.90
C SER A 71 12.62 10.42 -2.25
N PRO A 72 12.18 10.99 -3.39
CA PRO A 72 11.26 12.14 -3.51
C PRO A 72 9.78 11.72 -3.43
N GLY A 73 8.89 12.69 -3.17
CA GLY A 73 7.44 12.48 -3.27
C GLY A 73 6.61 13.02 -2.09
N PRO A 74 5.28 12.89 -2.19
CA PRO A 74 4.31 13.33 -1.18
C PRO A 74 4.31 12.44 0.07
N LYS A 75 4.08 13.04 1.24
CA LYS A 75 4.17 12.36 2.54
C LYS A 75 2.83 11.83 3.08
N GLU A 76 1.83 11.70 2.21
CA GLU A 76 0.44 11.41 2.63
C GLU A 76 0.31 10.03 3.29
N SER A 77 1.10 9.05 2.85
CA SER A 77 1.08 7.68 3.39
C SER A 77 2.03 7.43 4.58
N HIS A 78 2.63 8.50 5.15
CA HIS A 78 3.53 8.39 6.32
C HIS A 78 2.88 7.73 7.56
N TYR A 79 1.55 7.75 7.67
CA TYR A 79 0.85 7.13 8.80
C TYR A 79 1.06 5.62 8.90
N ILE A 80 1.47 4.96 7.80
CA ILE A 80 1.78 3.52 7.78
C ILE A 80 2.87 3.19 8.80
N PHE A 81 3.84 4.09 9.04
CA PHE A 81 4.84 3.89 10.09
C PHE A 81 4.23 3.90 11.49
N LYS A 82 3.21 4.75 11.72
CA LYS A 82 2.45 4.75 12.98
C LYS A 82 1.69 3.44 13.15
N GLU A 83 1.03 2.97 12.09
CA GLU A 83 0.32 1.68 12.08
C GLU A 83 1.28 0.51 12.37
N PHE A 84 2.50 0.55 11.84
CA PHE A 84 3.53 -0.44 12.14
C PHE A 84 3.96 -0.41 13.62
N VAL A 85 4.17 0.77 14.21
CA VAL A 85 4.50 0.88 15.64
C VAL A 85 3.36 0.38 16.52
N GLU A 86 2.12 0.72 16.20
CA GLU A 86 0.92 0.23 16.91
C GLU A 86 0.81 -1.31 16.85
N LEU A 87 1.23 -1.92 15.73
CA LEU A 87 1.30 -3.37 15.61
C LEU A 87 2.39 -3.98 16.49
N LEU A 88 3.46 -3.28 16.84
CA LEU A 88 4.48 -3.79 17.77
C LEU A 88 4.04 -3.69 19.24
N GLU A 89 3.29 -2.64 19.59
CA GLU A 89 2.82 -2.42 20.97
C GLU A 89 1.67 -3.37 21.38
N GLY A 90 0.95 -3.92 20.39
CA GLY A 90 -0.11 -4.91 20.61
C GLY A 90 0.37 -6.37 20.74
N PHE A 91 1.68 -6.61 20.74
CA PHE A 91 2.33 -7.93 20.91
C PHE A 91 2.96 -8.07 22.30
#